data_AF-A0A5U7S0H6-F1
#
_entry.id   AF-A0A5U7S0H6-F1
#
_cell.length_a   1.000
_cell.length_b   1.000
_cell.length_c   1.000
_cell.angle_alpha   90.00
_cell.angle_beta   90.00
_cell.angle_gamma   90.00
#
_symmetry.space_group_name_H-M   'P 1'
#
loop_
_entity.id
_entity.type
_entity.pdbx_description
1 polymer ?
#
loop_
_entity_poly.entity_id
_entity_poly.type
_entity_poly.pdbx_seq_one_letter_code
_entity_poly.pdbx_strand_id
1 'polypeptide(L)'
;GNMLRFDDKTGAEEVKFHAEKDLNTTVKNNETHTVNADRTKTIIHNEITKVHIDRTEDVFGKHTETIKGNRNVKVTEGDQLLTVEKGIREVTVKTGTSTETVEKDISITSISGAIHLTAKTQITLTVGKSSLTMNSDGTITLNGPTHLALNPQ
;
A
#
# COMPACT_ATOMS: atom_id res chain seq x y z
N GLY A 1 -33.06 -23.43 7.68
CA GLY A 1 -33.41 -24.12 6.40
C GLY A 1 -33.23 -23.15 5.24
N ASN A 2 -33.13 -23.65 4.00
CA ASN A 2 -32.90 -22.80 2.82
C ASN A 2 -34.17 -22.01 2.43
N MET A 3 -34.00 -20.82 1.84
CA MET A 3 -35.12 -19.98 1.40
C MET A 3 -34.74 -19.13 0.18
N LEU A 4 -35.68 -19.01 -0.77
CA LEU A 4 -35.70 -17.96 -1.80
C LEU A 4 -37.06 -17.27 -1.73
N ARG A 5 -37.07 -15.95 -1.53
CA ARG A 5 -38.28 -15.13 -1.37
C ARG A 5 -38.26 -13.96 -2.33
N PHE A 6 -39.41 -13.66 -2.93
CA PHE A 6 -39.65 -12.46 -3.72
C PHE A 6 -40.77 -11.66 -3.04
N ASP A 7 -40.54 -10.36 -2.83
CA ASP A 7 -41.49 -9.39 -2.30
C ASP A 7 -41.66 -8.26 -3.32
N ASP A 8 -42.89 -8.05 -3.79
CA ASP A 8 -43.22 -7.06 -4.82
C ASP A 8 -44.07 -5.92 -4.25
N LYS A 9 -43.95 -5.68 -2.94
CA LYS A 9 -44.58 -4.52 -2.31
C LYS A 9 -43.93 -3.26 -2.85
N THR A 10 -44.70 -2.44 -3.56
CA THR A 10 -44.25 -1.19 -4.17
C THR A 10 -43.44 -0.31 -3.22
N GLY A 11 -42.20 0.00 -3.61
CA GLY A 11 -41.25 0.83 -2.85
C GLY A 11 -40.54 0.12 -1.70
N ALA A 12 -40.72 -1.20 -1.56
CA ALA A 12 -40.08 -2.05 -0.56
C ALA A 12 -39.76 -3.45 -1.13
N GLU A 13 -39.50 -3.51 -2.44
CA GLU A 13 -39.25 -4.74 -3.17
C GLU A 13 -37.98 -5.44 -2.65
N GLU A 14 -38.05 -6.76 -2.46
CA GLU A 14 -36.92 -7.55 -1.95
C GLU A 14 -36.83 -8.90 -2.65
N VAL A 15 -35.62 -9.31 -2.99
CA VAL A 15 -35.29 -10.72 -3.22
C VAL A 15 -34.37 -11.18 -2.10
N LYS A 16 -34.79 -12.20 -1.34
CA LYS A 16 -34.00 -12.76 -0.25
C LYS A 16 -33.62 -14.20 -0.55
N PHE A 17 -32.32 -14.47 -0.51
CA PHE A 17 -31.77 -15.81 -0.63
C PHE A 17 -31.03 -16.17 0.66
N HIS A 18 -31.39 -17.30 1.27
CA HIS A 18 -30.77 -17.83 2.49
C HIS A 18 -30.34 -19.27 2.25
N ALA A 19 -29.05 -19.55 2.43
CA ALA A 19 -28.49 -20.88 2.48
C ALA A 19 -28.19 -21.26 3.93
N GLU A 20 -28.69 -22.39 4.40
CA GLU A 20 -28.55 -22.83 5.80
C GLU A 20 -27.12 -23.26 6.16
N LYS A 21 -26.35 -23.71 5.16
CA LYS A 21 -25.02 -24.25 5.37
C LYS A 21 -24.05 -23.74 4.30
N ASP A 22 -24.09 -24.34 3.12
CA ASP A 22 -23.16 -24.05 2.03
C ASP A 22 -23.92 -23.44 0.84
N LEU A 23 -23.33 -22.41 0.22
CA LEU A 23 -23.76 -21.86 -1.07
C LEU A 23 -22.59 -21.96 -2.05
N ASN A 24 -22.77 -22.74 -3.11
CA ASN A 24 -21.82 -22.86 -4.21
C ASN A 24 -22.41 -22.21 -5.46
N THR A 25 -21.64 -21.33 -6.09
CA THR A 25 -22.02 -20.67 -7.36
C THR A 25 -20.95 -20.94 -8.40
N THR A 26 -21.36 -21.43 -9.56
CA THR A 26 -20.49 -21.67 -10.71
C THR A 26 -21.07 -21.02 -11.95
N VAL A 27 -20.34 -20.08 -12.54
CA VAL A 27 -20.70 -19.42 -13.81
C VAL A 27 -19.70 -19.86 -14.87
N LYS A 28 -20.18 -20.47 -15.96
CA LYS A 28 -19.31 -21.09 -16.98
C LYS A 28 -18.73 -20.12 -18.01
N ASN A 29 -19.19 -18.88 -18.01
CA ASN A 29 -18.80 -17.87 -18.99
C ASN A 29 -18.64 -16.51 -18.26
N ASN A 30 -19.60 -15.60 -18.44
CA ASN A 30 -19.53 -14.26 -17.87
C ASN A 30 -20.51 -14.11 -16.71
N GLU A 31 -20.06 -13.53 -15.60
CA GLU A 31 -20.90 -13.02 -14.52
C GLU A 31 -20.85 -11.48 -14.55
N THR A 32 -22.00 -10.84 -14.50
CA THR A 32 -22.11 -9.39 -14.37
C THR A 32 -22.99 -9.08 -13.18
N HIS A 33 -22.56 -8.11 -12.37
CA HIS A 33 -23.28 -7.72 -11.17
C HIS A 33 -23.32 -6.20 -11.08
N THR A 34 -24.53 -5.63 -11.07
CA THR A 34 -24.76 -4.20 -10.97
C THR A 34 -25.63 -3.92 -9.77
N VAL A 35 -25.16 -3.04 -8.88
CA VAL A 35 -25.91 -2.51 -7.74
C VAL A 35 -25.99 -1.01 -7.92
N ASN A 36 -27.20 -0.47 -8.10
CA ASN A 36 -27.38 0.95 -8.42
C ASN A 36 -27.23 1.88 -7.20
N ALA A 37 -27.29 1.32 -6.00
CA ALA A 37 -27.09 2.02 -4.74
C ALA A 37 -25.95 1.34 -3.97
N ASP A 38 -26.18 0.96 -2.72
CA ASP A 38 -25.14 0.45 -1.84
C ASP A 38 -25.03 -1.08 -1.84
N ARG A 39 -23.80 -1.58 -1.73
CA ARG A 39 -23.50 -3.00 -1.49
C ARG A 39 -22.71 -3.16 -0.20
N THR A 40 -23.27 -3.92 0.74
CA THR A 40 -22.57 -4.35 1.95
C THR A 40 -22.21 -5.83 1.83
N LYS A 41 -20.94 -6.17 2.12
CA LYS A 41 -20.44 -7.56 2.13
C LYS A 41 -19.75 -7.82 3.46
N THR A 42 -20.17 -8.86 4.17
CA THR A 42 -19.59 -9.27 5.46
C THR A 42 -19.13 -10.72 5.37
N ILE A 43 -17.86 -10.97 5.69
CA ILE A 43 -17.27 -12.31 5.79
C ILE A 43 -16.74 -12.44 7.22
N ILE A 44 -17.24 -13.43 7.96
CA ILE A 44 -16.90 -13.59 9.38
C ILE A 44 -15.55 -14.29 9.57
N HIS A 45 -15.18 -15.17 8.64
CA HIS A 45 -13.92 -15.90 8.67
C HIS A 45 -13.01 -15.41 7.55
N ASN A 46 -12.78 -16.24 6.52
CA ASN A 46 -11.78 -15.98 5.50
C ASN A 46 -12.43 -15.72 4.14
N GLU A 47 -11.86 -14.77 3.40
CA GLU A 47 -12.10 -14.58 1.97
C GLU A 47 -10.81 -14.90 1.20
N ILE A 48 -10.91 -15.73 0.17
CA ILE A 48 -9.80 -16.03 -0.74
C ILE A 48 -10.26 -15.67 -2.15
N THR A 49 -9.53 -14.76 -2.80
CA THR A 49 -9.81 -14.32 -4.16
C THR A 49 -8.62 -14.70 -5.05
N LYS A 50 -8.89 -15.39 -6.15
CA LYS A 50 -7.90 -15.72 -7.19
C LYS A 50 -8.39 -15.17 -8.52
N VAL A 51 -7.56 -14.33 -9.13
CA VAL A 51 -7.78 -13.79 -10.48
C VAL A 51 -6.62 -14.27 -11.33
N HIS A 52 -6.92 -14.97 -12.42
CA HIS A 52 -5.90 -15.65 -13.22
C HIS A 52 -5.20 -14.75 -14.24
N ILE A 53 -5.90 -13.73 -14.71
CA ILE A 53 -5.40 -12.79 -15.73
C ILE A 53 -5.32 -11.41 -15.07
N ASP A 54 -6.32 -10.55 -15.29
CA ASP A 54 -6.26 -9.16 -14.85
C ASP A 54 -7.35 -8.80 -13.85
N ARG A 55 -7.01 -7.90 -12.91
CA ARG A 55 -7.95 -7.22 -12.02
C ARG A 55 -7.78 -5.71 -12.18
N THR A 56 -8.87 -5.03 -12.50
CA THR A 56 -8.97 -3.56 -12.48
C THR A 56 -9.97 -3.16 -11.41
N GLU A 57 -9.65 -2.10 -10.65
CA GLU A 57 -10.50 -1.55 -9.59
C GLU A 57 -10.48 -0.02 -9.68
N ASP A 58 -11.64 0.56 -10.00
CA ASP A 58 -11.82 2.01 -10.07
C ASP A 58 -12.68 2.49 -8.89
N VAL A 59 -12.13 3.38 -8.07
CA VAL A 59 -12.85 4.01 -6.95
C VAL A 59 -12.86 5.52 -7.17
N PHE A 60 -13.99 6.04 -7.65
CA PHE A 60 -14.15 7.48 -7.90
C PHE A 60 -14.19 8.32 -6.61
N GLY A 61 -14.68 7.72 -5.53
CA GLY A 61 -14.77 8.33 -4.23
C GLY A 61 -13.55 8.02 -3.36
N LYS A 62 -13.80 7.87 -2.06
CA LYS A 62 -12.77 7.55 -1.07
C LYS A 62 -12.59 6.05 -0.91
N HIS A 63 -11.35 5.58 -0.96
CA HIS A 63 -10.97 4.24 -0.52
C HIS A 63 -10.42 4.30 0.93
N THR A 64 -10.80 3.35 1.77
CA THR A 64 -10.24 3.21 3.13
C THR A 64 -10.07 1.74 3.46
N GLU A 65 -8.85 1.38 3.82
CA GLU A 65 -8.48 0.01 4.19
C GLU A 65 -7.97 0.01 5.64
N THR A 66 -8.49 -0.90 6.46
CA THR A 66 -7.97 -1.13 7.82
C THR A 66 -7.58 -2.59 7.97
N ILE A 67 -6.29 -2.84 8.17
CA ILE A 67 -5.74 -4.17 8.45
C ILE A 67 -5.23 -4.18 9.89
N LYS A 68 -5.75 -5.08 10.73
CA LYS A 68 -5.27 -5.27 12.10
C LYS A 68 -4.04 -6.18 12.19
N GLY A 69 -3.93 -7.11 11.24
CA GLY A 69 -2.79 -8.00 11.10
C GLY A 69 -1.77 -7.48 10.07
N ASN A 70 -1.09 -8.39 9.40
CA ASN A 70 -0.07 -8.08 8.41
C ASN A 70 -0.67 -7.81 7.03
N ARG A 71 -0.09 -6.86 6.29
CA ARG A 71 -0.34 -6.63 4.86
C ARG A 71 0.92 -6.97 4.08
N ASN A 72 0.90 -8.08 3.35
CA ASN A 72 2.02 -8.51 2.51
C ASN A 72 1.67 -8.28 1.03
N VAL A 73 2.52 -7.55 0.31
CA VAL A 73 2.40 -7.33 -1.14
C VAL A 73 3.67 -7.88 -1.80
N LYS A 74 3.50 -8.73 -2.81
CA LYS A 74 4.61 -9.31 -3.58
C LYS A 74 4.29 -9.23 -5.07
N VAL A 75 5.11 -8.49 -5.80
CA VAL A 75 5.13 -8.47 -7.27
C VAL A 75 6.33 -9.30 -7.70
N THR A 76 6.10 -10.41 -8.40
CA THR A 76 7.18 -11.32 -8.83
C THR A 76 7.80 -10.91 -10.16
N GLU A 77 7.01 -10.30 -11.02
CA GLU A 77 7.38 -9.89 -12.36
C GLU A 77 6.69 -8.54 -12.67
N GLY A 78 7.36 -7.67 -13.44
CA GLY A 78 6.85 -6.35 -13.79
C GLY A 78 7.10 -5.28 -12.72
N ASP A 79 6.35 -4.17 -12.84
CA ASP A 79 6.58 -2.95 -12.08
C ASP A 79 5.48 -2.69 -11.04
N GLN A 80 5.84 -1.98 -9.96
CA GLN A 80 4.88 -1.41 -9.01
C GLN A 80 4.95 0.13 -9.10
N LEU A 81 3.94 0.73 -9.72
CA LEU A 81 3.85 2.18 -9.88
C LEU A 81 2.90 2.79 -8.84
N LEU A 82 3.26 3.96 -8.31
CA LEU A 82 2.41 4.77 -7.43
C LEU A 82 2.53 6.24 -7.81
N THR A 83 1.39 6.84 -8.18
CA THR A 83 1.31 8.26 -8.52
C THR A 83 0.29 8.97 -7.63
N VAL A 84 0.67 10.13 -7.10
CA VAL A 84 -0.23 11.05 -6.39
C VAL A 84 -0.21 12.36 -7.16
N GLU A 85 -1.19 12.54 -8.04
CA GLU A 85 -1.29 13.72 -8.93
C GLU A 85 -1.44 15.03 -8.16
N LYS A 86 -2.18 14.99 -7.04
CA LYS A 86 -2.47 16.16 -6.20
C LYS A 86 -2.52 15.76 -4.73
N GLY A 87 -2.07 16.66 -3.87
CA GLY A 87 -2.09 16.47 -2.42
C GLY A 87 -0.76 15.96 -1.87
N ILE A 88 -0.82 15.16 -0.80
CA ILE A 88 0.36 14.67 -0.07
C ILE A 88 0.40 13.14 -0.07
N ARG A 89 1.62 12.59 -0.09
CA ARG A 89 1.90 11.20 0.29
C ARG A 89 2.58 11.21 1.65
N GLU A 90 1.94 10.65 2.67
CA GLU A 90 2.49 10.54 4.01
C GLU A 90 2.65 9.06 4.39
N VAL A 91 3.79 8.72 5.00
CA VAL A 91 4.07 7.39 5.56
C VAL A 91 4.53 7.57 6.99
N THR A 92 3.82 6.95 7.95
CA THR A 92 4.15 7.03 9.38
C THR A 92 4.28 5.64 9.98
N VAL A 93 5.41 5.37 10.63
CA VAL A 93 5.65 4.16 11.44
C VAL A 93 5.82 4.59 12.90
N LYS A 94 4.84 4.31 13.76
CA LYS A 94 4.80 4.88 15.13
C LYS A 94 5.83 4.27 16.07
N THR A 95 6.07 2.97 16.00
CA THR A 95 6.92 2.24 16.96
C THR A 95 7.89 1.26 16.30
N GLY A 96 7.76 1.01 14.99
CA GLY A 96 8.59 0.07 14.25
C GLY A 96 9.69 0.74 13.42
N THR A 97 10.32 -0.06 12.57
CA THR A 97 11.36 0.38 11.63
C THR A 97 10.79 0.47 10.22
N SER A 98 11.26 1.45 9.45
CA SER A 98 11.09 1.49 7.99
C SER A 98 12.43 1.22 7.33
N THR A 99 12.46 0.29 6.38
CA THR A 99 13.66 -0.11 5.63
C THR A 99 13.34 -0.16 4.15
N GLU A 100 14.27 0.30 3.31
CA GLU A 100 14.19 0.21 1.86
C GLU A 100 15.51 -0.37 1.35
N THR A 101 15.42 -1.44 0.54
CA THR A 101 16.57 -2.10 -0.07
C THR A 101 16.32 -2.19 -1.56
N VAL A 102 17.27 -1.68 -2.36
CA VAL A 102 17.20 -1.66 -3.82
C VAL A 102 18.55 -2.13 -4.35
N GLU A 103 18.54 -3.07 -5.31
CA GLU A 103 19.77 -3.62 -5.90
C GLU A 103 20.45 -2.65 -6.88
N LYS A 104 19.64 -1.80 -7.51
CA LYS A 104 20.08 -0.76 -8.45
C LYS A 104 19.96 0.61 -7.79
N ASP A 105 19.74 1.64 -8.60
CA ASP A 105 19.74 3.02 -8.13
C ASP A 105 18.51 3.37 -7.28
N ILE A 106 18.75 4.22 -6.29
CA ILE A 106 17.71 4.99 -5.59
C ILE A 106 17.87 6.44 -6.03
N SER A 107 16.81 7.02 -6.59
CA SER A 107 16.78 8.43 -7.00
C SER A 107 15.78 9.21 -6.14
N ILE A 108 16.25 10.26 -5.47
CA ILE A 108 15.42 11.18 -4.69
C ILE A 108 15.59 12.57 -5.28
N THR A 109 14.52 13.13 -5.84
CA THR A 109 14.53 14.46 -6.48
C THR A 109 13.44 15.33 -5.88
N SER A 110 13.82 16.53 -5.44
CA SER A 110 12.89 17.62 -5.16
C SER A 110 13.06 18.70 -6.22
N ILE A 111 12.02 18.96 -7.02
CA ILE A 111 12.14 19.87 -8.18
C ILE A 111 12.20 21.33 -7.73
N SER A 112 11.34 21.71 -6.79
CA SER A 112 11.21 23.09 -6.32
C SER A 112 11.30 23.23 -4.79
N GLY A 113 11.34 22.11 -4.07
CA GLY A 113 11.39 22.07 -2.61
C GLY A 113 12.76 21.64 -2.07
N ALA A 114 12.83 21.43 -0.77
CA ALA A 114 14.00 20.88 -0.10
C ALA A 114 13.83 19.38 0.19
N ILE A 115 14.95 18.69 0.42
CA ILE A 115 14.97 17.37 1.06
C ILE A 115 15.37 17.59 2.52
N HIS A 116 14.52 17.16 3.44
CA HIS A 116 14.78 17.26 4.87
C HIS A 116 15.06 15.87 5.46
N LEU A 117 16.21 15.73 6.12
CA LEU A 117 16.59 14.54 6.89
C LEU A 117 16.82 14.96 8.33
N THR A 118 15.97 14.47 9.24
CA THR A 118 16.06 14.78 10.67
C THR A 118 16.07 13.47 11.44
N ALA A 119 17.08 13.28 12.29
CA ALA A 119 17.17 12.13 13.17
C ALA A 119 17.43 12.58 14.61
N LYS A 120 16.87 11.86 15.58
CA LYS A 120 17.09 12.15 17.01
C LYS A 120 18.51 11.78 17.45
N THR A 121 19.09 10.73 16.88
CA THR A 121 20.35 10.13 17.33
C THR A 121 21.47 10.34 16.33
N GLN A 122 21.29 9.88 15.09
CA GLN A 122 22.35 9.89 14.09
C GLN A 122 21.80 9.88 12.66
N ILE A 123 22.52 10.52 11.74
CA ILE A 123 22.41 10.30 10.30
C ILE A 123 23.76 9.76 9.81
N THR A 124 23.74 8.65 9.06
CA THR A 124 24.95 8.05 8.47
C THR A 124 24.73 7.82 6.97
N LEU A 125 25.64 8.34 6.14
CA LEU A 125 25.72 8.08 4.71
C LEU A 125 27.03 7.34 4.44
N THR A 126 26.97 6.17 3.82
CA THR A 126 28.14 5.31 3.58
C THR A 126 28.22 4.93 2.12
N VAL A 127 29.42 5.07 1.53
CA VAL A 127 29.73 4.65 0.16
C VAL A 127 31.03 3.86 0.19
N GLY A 128 30.95 2.53 0.10
CA GLY A 128 32.12 1.66 0.23
C GLY A 128 32.86 1.90 1.56
N LYS A 129 34.11 2.39 1.50
CA LYS A 129 34.93 2.72 2.68
C LYS A 129 34.78 4.18 3.15
N SER A 130 34.06 5.01 2.42
CA SER A 130 33.84 6.43 2.76
C SER A 130 32.55 6.60 3.56
N SER A 131 32.52 7.56 4.48
CA SER A 131 31.32 7.85 5.28
C SER A 131 31.18 9.31 5.70
N LEU A 132 29.92 9.74 5.86
CA LEU A 132 29.51 10.93 6.60
C LEU A 132 28.63 10.47 7.76
N THR A 133 28.97 10.85 8.98
CA THR A 133 28.17 10.57 10.17
C THR A 133 27.92 11.85 10.96
N MET A 134 26.67 12.15 11.25
CA MET A 134 26.23 13.29 12.06
C MET A 134 25.53 12.77 13.31
N ASN A 135 26.02 13.14 14.50
CA ASN A 135 25.50 12.68 15.78
C ASN A 135 24.72 13.78 16.53
N SER A 136 23.83 13.37 17.43
CA SER A 136 22.98 14.28 18.22
C SER A 136 23.74 15.18 19.20
N ASP A 137 24.99 14.85 19.53
CA ASP A 137 25.87 15.66 20.37
C ASP A 137 26.58 16.80 19.59
N GLY A 138 26.31 16.92 18.28
CA GLY A 138 26.92 17.90 17.39
C GLY A 138 28.20 17.41 16.70
N THR A 139 28.70 16.22 17.02
CA THR A 139 29.88 15.65 16.36
C THR A 139 29.55 15.25 14.92
N ILE A 140 30.34 15.76 13.97
CA ILE A 140 30.28 15.38 12.56
C ILE A 140 31.61 14.72 12.17
N THR A 141 31.54 13.50 11.63
CA THR A 141 32.70 12.74 11.16
C THR A 141 32.60 12.54 9.66
N LEU A 142 33.62 12.99 8.92
CA LEU A 142 33.81 12.68 7.50
C LEU A 142 35.05 11.79 7.36
N ASN A 143 34.88 10.63 6.74
CA ASN A 143 35.97 9.70 6.48
C ASN A 143 36.10 9.44 4.98
N GLY A 144 37.26 9.78 4.42
CA GLY A 144 37.72 9.39 3.10
C GLY A 144 39.11 8.79 3.24
N PRO A 145 39.28 7.46 3.26
CA PRO A 145 40.54 6.82 3.68
C PRO A 145 41.74 7.10 2.77
N THR A 146 41.51 7.58 1.55
CA THR A 146 42.56 7.99 0.61
C THR A 146 42.72 9.50 0.53
N HIS A 147 41.62 10.26 0.55
CA HIS A 147 41.62 11.71 0.48
C HIS A 147 40.33 12.25 1.11
N LEU A 148 40.47 13.28 1.95
CA LEU A 148 39.37 14.14 2.37
C LEU A 148 39.68 15.56 1.89
N ALA A 149 38.89 16.08 0.96
CA ALA A 149 39.04 17.46 0.48
C ALA A 149 37.90 18.30 1.05
N LEU A 150 38.26 19.24 1.94
CA LEU A 150 37.32 20.22 2.51
C LEU A 150 37.69 21.57 1.92
N ASN A 151 36.80 22.16 1.11
CA ASN A 151 37.00 23.44 0.41
C ASN A 151 38.29 23.53 -0.45
N PRO A 152 38.60 22.57 -1.34
CA PRO A 152 39.71 22.76 -2.28
C PRO A 152 39.37 23.89 -3.28
N GLN A 153 40.37 24.74 -3.55
CA GLN A 153 40.32 25.77 -4.62
C GLN A 153 40.35 25.10 -6.00
#